data_AF-A0A383B934-F1
#
_entry.id   AF-A0A383B934-F1
#
_cell.length_a   1.000
_cell.length_b   1.000
_cell.length_c   1.000
_cell.angle_alpha   90.00
_cell.angle_beta   90.00
_cell.angle_gamma   90.00
#
_symmetry.space_group_name_H-M   'P 1'
#
loop_
_entity.id
_entity.type
_entity.pdbx_description
1 polymer ?
#
loop_
_entity_poly.entity_id
_entity_poly.type
_entity_poly.pdbx_seq_one_letter_code
_entity_poly.pdbx_strand_id
1 'polypeptide(L)'
;MFSIPNSSGKIAAFAGRVYKNNDPAKYVNSPETPIYNKSKILYGLHKTKQIIREGNSVIVVEGYLDFLQLYQSGIHNIVAVSGTAFTDQHALQLKRFCNNVNLAYDGDSAGITAAIRAGYVLLRAGLSPFIVNMPEELDPDDWVKRDGNAPFLEAVESGEKLLPFHFQNYKDDISTTSGKTAFVNDVLMEIVQIKDPVSRELQGRDLSELVGVSAESIFQALHSMIEKQQRRQNFQQKNQ
;
A
#
# COMPACT_ATOMS: atom_id res chain seq x y z
N MET A 1 -14.88 20.72 -6.87
CA MET A 1 -15.46 19.79 -5.88
C MET A 1 -15.44 18.40 -6.48
N PHE A 2 -15.11 17.38 -5.70
CA PHE A 2 -15.04 15.98 -6.12
C PHE A 2 -16.13 15.20 -5.39
N SER A 3 -17.00 14.49 -6.13
CA SER A 3 -17.96 13.57 -5.52
C SER A 3 -17.27 12.25 -5.18
N ILE A 4 -17.54 11.71 -3.99
CA ILE A 4 -16.92 10.47 -3.50
C ILE A 4 -18.00 9.38 -3.45
N PRO A 5 -18.12 8.56 -4.51
CA PRO A 5 -19.03 7.43 -4.52
C PRO A 5 -18.45 6.22 -3.78
N ASN A 6 -19.34 5.43 -3.18
CA ASN A 6 -19.00 4.11 -2.68
C ASN A 6 -18.81 3.10 -3.83
N SER A 7 -18.46 1.85 -3.52
CA SER A 7 -18.22 0.78 -4.51
C SER A 7 -19.43 0.41 -5.40
N SER A 8 -20.65 0.80 -4.99
CA SER A 8 -21.88 0.67 -5.78
C SER A 8 -22.16 1.86 -6.69
N GLY A 9 -21.40 2.95 -6.57
CA GLY A 9 -21.56 4.18 -7.35
C GLY A 9 -22.48 5.23 -6.70
N LYS A 10 -23.09 4.94 -5.54
CA LYS A 10 -23.87 5.94 -4.79
C LYS A 10 -22.93 6.93 -4.13
N ILE A 11 -23.22 8.23 -4.28
CA ILE A 11 -22.44 9.32 -3.66
C ILE A 11 -22.55 9.20 -2.14
N ALA A 12 -21.40 9.09 -1.47
CA ALA A 12 -21.29 8.96 -0.03
C ALA A 12 -20.77 10.24 0.64
N ALA A 13 -19.93 11.01 -0.06
CA ALA A 13 -19.31 12.22 0.46
C ALA A 13 -18.82 13.13 -0.68
N PHE A 14 -18.22 14.25 -0.31
CA PHE A 14 -17.51 15.17 -1.21
C PHE A 14 -16.14 15.57 -0.67
N ALA A 15 -15.25 15.97 -1.57
CA ALA A 15 -14.03 16.68 -1.26
C ALA A 15 -13.99 18.04 -1.96
N GLY A 16 -13.46 19.06 -1.28
CA GLY A 16 -13.13 20.37 -1.83
C GLY A 16 -11.62 20.51 -1.99
N ARG A 17 -11.18 21.19 -3.05
CA ARG A 17 -9.81 21.72 -3.17
C ARG A 17 -9.91 23.23 -3.12
N VAL A 18 -9.01 23.85 -2.35
CA VAL A 18 -8.94 25.31 -2.25
C VAL A 18 -8.54 25.90 -3.60
N TYR A 19 -9.13 27.03 -3.96
CA TYR A 19 -8.80 27.79 -5.17
C TYR A 19 -8.45 29.24 -4.78
N LYS A 20 -7.21 29.65 -5.06
CA LYS A 20 -6.69 31.02 -4.88
C LYS A 20 -6.65 31.60 -3.45
N ASN A 21 -6.95 30.82 -2.41
CA ASN A 21 -6.84 31.25 -1.00
C ASN A 21 -5.61 30.64 -0.31
N ASN A 22 -5.06 31.36 0.67
CA ASN A 22 -3.96 30.93 1.55
C ASN A 22 -4.43 29.99 2.68
N ASP A 23 -5.47 29.18 2.44
CA ASP A 23 -5.89 28.18 3.42
C ASP A 23 -4.81 27.07 3.48
N PRO A 24 -4.29 26.72 4.67
CA PRO A 24 -3.25 25.70 4.80
C PRO A 24 -3.71 24.30 4.34
N ALA A 25 -5.02 24.01 4.33
CA ALA A 25 -5.52 22.72 3.88
C ALA A 25 -5.82 22.71 2.37
N LYS A 26 -4.88 22.21 1.55
CA LYS A 26 -5.03 22.08 0.08
C LYS A 26 -6.31 21.32 -0.32
N TYR A 27 -6.68 20.30 0.46
CA TYR A 27 -7.91 19.53 0.32
C TYR A 27 -8.68 19.40 1.63
N VAL A 28 -10.00 19.51 1.55
CA VAL A 28 -10.91 19.25 2.68
C VAL A 28 -11.88 18.15 2.27
N ASN A 29 -11.79 17.03 2.99
CA ASN A 29 -12.74 15.92 2.84
C ASN A 29 -13.93 16.13 3.78
N SER A 30 -15.11 15.64 3.37
CA SER A 30 -16.23 15.47 4.30
C SER A 30 -15.78 14.71 5.56
N PRO A 31 -16.37 14.99 6.75
CA PRO A 31 -16.11 14.21 7.96
C PRO A 31 -16.63 12.78 7.81
N GLU A 32 -16.22 11.87 8.70
CA GLU A 32 -16.77 10.51 8.78
C GLU A 32 -18.29 10.56 9.01
N THR A 33 -19.05 9.71 8.31
CA THR A 33 -20.50 9.58 8.48
C THR A 33 -20.92 8.11 8.41
N PRO A 34 -22.16 7.74 8.78
CA PRO A 34 -22.64 6.37 8.64
C PRO A 34 -22.54 5.80 7.21
N ILE A 35 -22.51 6.67 6.19
CA ILE A 35 -22.41 6.28 4.78
C ILE A 35 -21.02 6.54 4.17
N TYR A 36 -20.15 7.26 4.87
CA TYR A 36 -18.80 7.59 4.42
C TYR A 36 -17.77 7.25 5.49
N ASN A 37 -17.04 6.17 5.24
CA ASN A 37 -15.91 5.76 6.05
C ASN A 37 -14.65 5.72 5.19
N LYS A 38 -13.70 6.64 5.45
CA LYS A 38 -12.49 6.78 4.63
C LYS A 38 -11.66 5.50 4.58
N SER A 39 -11.60 4.77 5.70
CA SER A 39 -10.88 3.50 5.78
C SER A 39 -11.50 2.36 4.96
N LYS A 40 -12.63 2.58 4.29
CA LYS A 40 -13.32 1.60 3.45
C LYS A 40 -13.62 2.12 2.05
N ILE A 41 -13.17 3.31 1.68
CA ILE A 41 -13.51 3.92 0.40
C ILE A 41 -12.25 4.01 -0.45
N LEU A 42 -12.31 3.39 -1.61
CA LEU A 42 -11.34 3.59 -2.69
C LEU A 42 -12.02 4.42 -3.77
N TYR A 43 -11.56 5.66 -3.93
CA TYR A 43 -12.03 6.57 -4.96
C TYR A 43 -11.83 5.93 -6.35
N GLY A 44 -12.83 6.09 -7.21
CA GLY A 44 -12.81 5.53 -8.56
C GLY A 44 -13.17 4.04 -8.69
N LEU A 45 -13.14 3.25 -7.62
CA LEU A 45 -13.35 1.78 -7.68
C LEU A 45 -14.66 1.39 -8.40
N HIS A 46 -15.74 2.12 -8.16
CA HIS A 46 -17.03 1.84 -8.81
C HIS A 46 -16.98 1.91 -10.35
N LYS A 47 -16.08 2.73 -10.93
CA LYS A 47 -15.85 2.84 -12.38
C LYS A 47 -14.84 1.82 -12.89
N THR A 48 -13.79 1.56 -12.12
CA THR A 48 -12.61 0.83 -12.61
C THR A 48 -12.62 -0.66 -12.28
N LYS A 49 -13.48 -1.12 -11.34
CA LYS A 49 -13.51 -2.50 -10.84
C LYS A 49 -13.62 -3.60 -11.90
N GLN A 50 -14.27 -3.36 -13.05
CA GLN A 50 -14.36 -4.37 -14.11
C GLN A 50 -13.03 -4.50 -14.85
N ILE A 51 -12.43 -3.37 -15.23
CA ILE A 51 -11.11 -3.32 -15.88
C ILE A 51 -10.04 -3.93 -14.97
N ILE A 52 -10.07 -3.61 -13.67
CA ILE A 52 -9.19 -4.20 -12.66
C ILE A 52 -9.34 -5.73 -12.61
N ARG A 53 -10.58 -6.23 -12.69
CA ARG A 53 -10.86 -7.66 -12.67
C ARG A 53 -10.36 -8.36 -13.93
N GLU A 54 -10.61 -7.78 -15.09
CA GLU A 54 -10.20 -8.32 -16.38
C GLU A 54 -8.67 -8.38 -16.51
N GLY A 55 -7.97 -7.32 -16.05
CA GLY A 55 -6.51 -7.27 -16.04
C GLY A 55 -5.84 -7.99 -14.87
N ASN A 56 -6.61 -8.44 -13.88
CA ASN A 56 -6.11 -9.00 -12.61
C ASN A 56 -5.01 -8.13 -11.96
N SER A 57 -5.12 -6.81 -12.10
CA SER A 57 -4.17 -5.84 -11.56
C SER A 57 -4.84 -4.50 -11.29
N VAL A 58 -4.32 -3.76 -10.31
CA VAL A 58 -4.75 -2.39 -10.00
C VAL A 58 -3.56 -1.53 -9.64
N ILE A 59 -3.60 -0.26 -10.04
CA ILE A 59 -2.69 0.79 -9.60
C ILE A 59 -3.40 1.58 -8.49
N VAL A 60 -2.75 1.73 -7.34
CA VAL A 60 -3.25 2.49 -6.21
C VAL A 60 -2.41 3.75 -6.07
N VAL A 61 -3.07 4.91 -6.14
CA VAL A 61 -2.46 6.24 -5.95
C VAL A 61 -3.00 6.91 -4.68
N GLU A 62 -2.35 7.97 -4.22
CA GLU A 62 -2.74 8.64 -2.98
C GLU A 62 -3.93 9.59 -3.18
N GLY A 63 -3.89 10.43 -4.20
CA GLY A 63 -4.79 11.56 -4.35
C GLY A 63 -5.90 11.41 -5.39
N TYR A 64 -6.88 12.31 -5.29
CA TYR A 64 -7.95 12.42 -6.28
C TYR A 64 -7.43 12.90 -7.64
N LEU A 65 -6.45 13.79 -7.65
CA LEU A 65 -5.90 14.33 -8.90
C LEU A 65 -5.05 13.31 -9.63
N ASP A 66 -4.23 12.53 -8.93
CA ASP A 66 -3.51 11.39 -9.50
C ASP A 66 -4.48 10.46 -10.22
N PHE A 67 -5.57 10.08 -9.54
CA PHE A 67 -6.59 9.25 -10.16
C PHE A 67 -7.16 9.90 -11.42
N LEU A 68 -7.58 11.16 -11.34
CA LEU A 68 -8.25 11.83 -12.45
C LEU A 68 -7.31 12.04 -13.63
N GLN A 69 -6.04 12.38 -13.38
CA GLN A 69 -5.05 12.58 -14.41
C GLN A 69 -4.75 11.28 -15.15
N LEU A 70 -4.45 10.21 -14.41
CA LEU A 70 -4.18 8.89 -15.00
C LEU A 70 -5.42 8.37 -15.75
N TYR A 71 -6.62 8.56 -15.19
CA TYR A 71 -7.86 8.18 -15.85
C TYR A 71 -8.04 8.95 -17.16
N GLN A 72 -7.84 10.27 -17.14
CA GLN A 72 -7.96 11.13 -18.31
C GLN A 72 -6.92 10.78 -19.38
N SER A 73 -5.74 10.33 -18.98
CA SER A 73 -4.69 9.91 -19.92
C SER A 73 -4.94 8.52 -20.52
N GLY A 74 -5.97 7.80 -20.08
CA GLY A 74 -6.37 6.49 -20.62
C GLY A 74 -5.94 5.29 -19.78
N ILE A 75 -5.38 5.51 -18.58
CA ILE A 75 -5.00 4.46 -17.64
C ILE A 75 -6.16 4.22 -16.68
N HIS A 76 -6.87 3.10 -16.86
CA HIS A 76 -8.18 2.90 -16.22
C HIS A 76 -8.21 1.82 -15.12
N ASN A 77 -7.16 1.01 -14.94
CA ASN A 77 -7.07 0.02 -13.85
C ASN A 77 -6.56 0.67 -12.55
N ILE A 78 -7.11 1.82 -12.18
CA ILE A 78 -6.61 2.66 -11.08
C ILE A 78 -7.65 2.85 -9.97
N VAL A 79 -7.20 3.14 -8.75
CA VAL A 79 -8.01 3.62 -7.60
C VAL A 79 -7.19 4.57 -6.74
N ALA A 80 -7.84 5.40 -5.93
CA ALA A 80 -7.14 6.23 -4.94
C ALA A 80 -7.65 6.05 -3.51
N VAL A 81 -6.77 6.19 -2.53
CA VAL A 81 -7.13 6.12 -1.09
C VAL A 81 -7.72 7.44 -0.60
N SER A 82 -7.06 8.55 -0.97
CA SER A 82 -7.50 9.94 -0.82
C SER A 82 -7.95 10.37 0.58
N GLY A 83 -6.98 10.81 1.39
CA GLY A 83 -7.22 11.45 2.68
C GLY A 83 -7.25 10.50 3.88
N THR A 84 -6.64 9.32 3.73
CA THR A 84 -6.33 8.39 4.82
C THR A 84 -5.19 7.45 4.40
N ALA A 85 -4.59 6.73 5.35
CA ALA A 85 -3.63 5.68 5.04
C ALA A 85 -4.34 4.45 4.46
N PHE A 86 -3.65 3.67 3.63
CA PHE A 86 -4.17 2.39 3.14
C PHE A 86 -4.43 1.42 4.31
N THR A 87 -5.55 0.68 4.26
CA THR A 87 -6.05 -0.13 5.39
C THR A 87 -6.32 -1.57 4.98
N ASP A 88 -6.44 -2.47 5.96
CA ASP A 88 -6.82 -3.86 5.69
C ASP A 88 -8.20 -3.97 5.02
N GLN A 89 -9.11 -3.03 5.27
CA GLN A 89 -10.41 -2.99 4.60
C GLN A 89 -10.28 -2.64 3.11
N HIS A 90 -9.36 -1.75 2.74
CA HIS A 90 -9.05 -1.49 1.32
C HIS A 90 -8.47 -2.73 0.65
N ALA A 91 -7.51 -3.40 1.30
CA ALA A 91 -6.93 -4.65 0.78
C ALA A 91 -8.00 -5.74 0.57
N LEU A 92 -8.88 -5.95 1.56
CA LEU A 92 -9.98 -6.92 1.46
C LEU A 92 -10.96 -6.59 0.34
N GLN A 93 -11.17 -5.30 0.03
CA GLN A 93 -11.99 -4.90 -1.11
C GLN A 93 -11.30 -5.23 -2.44
N LEU A 94 -10.03 -4.86 -2.60
CA LEU A 94 -9.27 -5.12 -3.83
C LEU A 94 -9.14 -6.62 -4.13
N LYS A 95 -8.96 -7.45 -3.10
CA LYS A 95 -8.88 -8.91 -3.20
C LYS A 95 -10.10 -9.57 -3.87
N ARG A 96 -11.24 -8.88 -3.94
CA ARG A 96 -12.44 -9.36 -4.64
C ARG A 96 -12.37 -9.19 -6.17
N PHE A 97 -11.36 -8.46 -6.66
CA PHE A 97 -11.23 -8.07 -8.05
C PHE A 97 -9.89 -8.51 -8.66
N CYS A 98 -8.78 -8.43 -7.93
CA CYS A 98 -7.46 -8.76 -8.44
C CYS A 98 -6.53 -9.32 -7.37
N ASN A 99 -5.41 -9.92 -7.80
CA ASN A 99 -4.33 -10.37 -6.93
C ASN A 99 -3.12 -9.42 -6.93
N ASN A 100 -2.85 -8.74 -8.05
CA ASN A 100 -1.68 -7.88 -8.19
C ASN A 100 -2.05 -6.42 -7.89
N VAL A 101 -1.24 -5.75 -7.07
CA VAL A 101 -1.47 -4.35 -6.68
C VAL A 101 -0.18 -3.55 -6.82
N ASN A 102 -0.18 -2.60 -7.74
CA ASN A 102 0.92 -1.65 -7.97
C ASN A 102 0.67 -0.39 -7.14
N LEU A 103 1.58 -0.06 -6.23
CA LEU A 103 1.54 1.14 -5.41
C LEU A 103 2.34 2.25 -6.10
N ALA A 104 1.66 3.26 -6.63
CA ALA A 104 2.25 4.44 -7.25
C ALA A 104 1.97 5.66 -6.36
N TYR A 105 2.80 5.80 -5.33
CA TYR A 105 2.72 6.84 -4.29
C TYR A 105 3.84 7.84 -4.50
N ASP A 106 3.70 9.05 -3.96
CA ASP A 106 4.60 10.18 -4.25
C ASP A 106 6.08 9.80 -4.05
N GLY A 107 6.96 10.31 -4.92
CA GLY A 107 8.40 10.03 -4.90
C GLY A 107 9.17 10.70 -3.77
N ASP A 108 8.49 11.16 -2.73
CA ASP A 108 9.10 11.74 -1.53
C ASP A 108 9.20 10.71 -0.37
N SER A 109 9.91 11.08 0.70
CA SER A 109 10.11 10.18 1.85
C SER A 109 8.80 9.73 2.53
N ALA A 110 7.75 10.55 2.49
CA ALA A 110 6.46 10.23 3.09
C ALA A 110 5.69 9.23 2.22
N GLY A 111 5.69 9.44 0.90
CA GLY A 111 5.10 8.52 -0.09
C GLY A 111 5.81 7.16 -0.10
N ILE A 112 7.14 7.12 -0.05
CA ILE A 112 7.93 5.88 0.08
C ILE A 112 7.53 5.11 1.35
N THR A 113 7.47 5.79 2.51
CA THR A 113 7.07 5.17 3.78
C THR A 113 5.62 4.66 3.72
N ALA A 114 4.72 5.43 3.10
CA ALA A 114 3.32 5.05 2.93
C ALA A 114 3.16 3.85 2.00
N ALA A 115 3.97 3.75 0.93
CA ALA A 115 3.98 2.63 -0.01
C ALA A 115 4.44 1.34 0.69
N ILE A 116 5.54 1.38 1.45
CA ILE A 116 6.03 0.22 2.22
C ILE A 116 4.94 -0.28 3.18
N ARG A 117 4.33 0.63 3.94
CA ARG A 117 3.25 0.29 4.87
C ARG A 117 2.04 -0.32 4.16
N ALA A 118 1.61 0.29 3.04
CA ALA A 118 0.51 -0.24 2.24
C ALA A 118 0.84 -1.62 1.66
N GLY A 119 2.10 -1.84 1.25
CA GLY A 119 2.61 -3.11 0.77
C GLY A 119 2.43 -4.23 1.80
N TYR A 120 2.81 -4.00 3.06
CA TYR A 120 2.61 -4.99 4.11
C TYR A 120 1.13 -5.25 4.42
N VAL A 121 0.28 -4.22 4.37
CA VAL A 121 -1.19 -4.38 4.49
C VAL A 121 -1.72 -5.31 3.39
N LEU A 122 -1.28 -5.13 2.15
CA LEU A 122 -1.66 -5.98 1.02
C LEU A 122 -1.13 -7.41 1.18
N LEU A 123 0.13 -7.56 1.58
CA LEU A 123 0.77 -8.86 1.80
C LEU A 123 0.03 -9.67 2.86
N ARG A 124 -0.34 -9.06 3.99
CA ARG A 124 -1.14 -9.71 5.04
C ARG A 124 -2.53 -10.11 4.57
N ALA A 125 -3.11 -9.37 3.64
CA ALA A 125 -4.39 -9.72 3.02
C ALA A 125 -4.24 -10.86 1.99
N GLY A 126 -3.02 -11.30 1.66
CA GLY A 126 -2.73 -12.32 0.66
C GLY A 126 -2.84 -11.78 -0.78
N LEU A 127 -2.53 -10.51 -0.97
CA LEU A 127 -2.32 -9.88 -2.27
C LEU A 127 -0.82 -9.78 -2.58
N SER A 128 -0.50 -9.60 -3.85
CA SER A 128 0.87 -9.40 -4.34
C SER A 128 1.15 -7.90 -4.52
N PRO A 129 1.83 -7.24 -3.57
CA PRO A 129 2.21 -5.85 -3.70
C PRO A 129 3.46 -5.69 -4.58
N PHE A 130 3.38 -4.71 -5.48
CA PHE A 130 4.50 -4.19 -6.25
C PHE A 130 4.57 -2.69 -6.02
N ILE A 131 5.78 -2.13 -5.95
CA ILE A 131 6.01 -0.71 -5.74
C ILE A 131 6.52 -0.10 -7.05
N VAL A 132 5.85 0.96 -7.50
CA VAL A 132 6.26 1.71 -8.68
C VAL A 132 7.34 2.70 -8.23
N ASN A 133 8.53 2.58 -8.80
CA ASN A 133 9.65 3.46 -8.48
C ASN A 133 9.42 4.84 -9.12
N MET A 134 8.81 5.73 -8.36
CA MET A 134 8.52 7.11 -8.77
C MET A 134 9.80 7.96 -8.84
N PRO A 135 9.91 8.88 -9.81
CA PRO A 135 10.96 9.89 -9.80
C PRO A 135 10.88 10.76 -8.54
N GLU A 136 12.03 11.21 -8.05
CA GLU A 136 12.15 12.04 -6.86
C GLU A 136 11.26 13.30 -6.97
N GLU A 137 10.53 13.61 -5.90
CA GLU A 137 9.63 14.77 -5.77
C GLU A 137 8.47 14.83 -6.78
N LEU A 138 8.18 13.76 -7.54
CA LEU A 138 6.99 13.70 -8.40
C LEU A 138 5.87 12.86 -7.80
N ASP A 139 4.64 13.32 -8.00
CA ASP A 139 3.43 12.51 -7.86
C ASP A 139 3.04 11.88 -9.24
N PRO A 140 2.12 10.89 -9.27
CA PRO A 140 1.67 10.29 -10.52
C PRO A 140 1.03 11.28 -11.49
N ASP A 141 0.33 12.31 -10.99
CA ASP A 141 -0.23 13.38 -11.81
C ASP A 141 0.87 14.12 -12.60
N ASP A 142 1.88 14.63 -11.88
CA ASP A 142 2.99 15.40 -12.43
C ASP A 142 3.85 14.56 -13.36
N TRP A 143 4.12 13.28 -13.03
CA TRP A 143 4.92 12.41 -13.89
C TRP A 143 4.25 12.18 -15.25
N VAL A 144 2.97 11.80 -15.26
CA VAL A 144 2.23 11.55 -16.51
C VAL A 144 2.08 12.82 -17.34
N LYS A 145 1.91 13.99 -16.72
CA LYS A 145 1.87 15.27 -17.44
C LYS A 145 3.20 15.63 -18.10
N ARG A 146 4.32 15.36 -17.41
CA ARG A 146 5.65 15.73 -17.87
C ARG A 146 6.17 14.80 -18.96
N ASP A 147 6.07 13.48 -18.72
CA ASP A 147 6.77 12.47 -19.51
C ASP A 147 5.82 11.60 -20.35
N GLY A 148 4.50 11.75 -20.16
CA GLY A 148 3.48 10.94 -20.81
C GLY A 148 3.28 9.57 -20.17
N ASN A 149 2.40 8.76 -20.77
CA ASN A 149 2.00 7.47 -20.18
C ASN A 149 3.06 6.38 -20.28
N ALA A 150 3.87 6.38 -21.35
CA ALA A 150 4.74 5.23 -21.65
C ALA A 150 5.78 4.96 -20.55
N PRO A 151 6.53 5.96 -20.04
CA PRO A 151 7.48 5.72 -18.94
C PRO A 151 6.80 5.26 -17.64
N PHE A 152 5.63 5.84 -17.34
CA PHE A 152 4.85 5.46 -16.16
C PHE A 152 4.37 4.00 -16.25
N LEU A 153 3.86 3.58 -17.40
CA LEU A 153 3.40 2.21 -17.62
C LEU A 153 4.56 1.20 -17.61
N GLU A 154 5.72 1.56 -18.17
CA GLU A 154 6.93 0.74 -18.08
C GLU A 154 7.34 0.54 -16.61
N ALA A 155 7.31 1.60 -15.79
CA ALA A 155 7.61 1.51 -14.36
C ALA A 155 6.57 0.68 -13.58
N VAL A 156 5.30 0.70 -14.00
CA VAL A 156 4.25 -0.18 -13.44
C VAL A 156 4.52 -1.64 -13.80
N GLU A 157 4.92 -1.94 -15.03
CA GLU A 157 5.25 -3.30 -15.48
C GLU A 157 6.52 -3.83 -14.79
N SER A 158 7.52 -2.97 -14.59
CA SER A 158 8.76 -3.31 -13.90
C SER A 158 8.69 -3.14 -12.38
N GLY A 159 7.49 -3.03 -11.81
CA GLY A 159 7.29 -2.72 -10.39
C GLY A 159 8.11 -3.61 -9.46
N GLU A 160 8.73 -2.99 -8.45
CA GLU A 160 9.65 -3.67 -7.55
C GLU A 160 8.89 -4.46 -6.47
N LYS A 161 9.46 -5.60 -6.04
CA LYS A 161 8.92 -6.35 -4.90
C LYS A 161 9.10 -5.54 -3.60
N LEU A 162 8.12 -5.69 -2.69
CA LEU A 162 8.08 -4.99 -1.41
C LEU A 162 9.37 -5.13 -0.57
N LEU A 163 9.90 -6.36 -0.40
CA LEU A 163 11.05 -6.59 0.50
C LEU A 163 12.34 -5.91 -0.01
N PRO A 164 12.78 -6.11 -1.27
CA PRO A 164 13.91 -5.36 -1.83
C PRO A 164 13.73 -3.84 -1.74
N PHE A 165 12.55 -3.33 -2.08
CA PHE A 165 12.28 -1.89 -2.03
C PHE A 165 12.38 -1.35 -0.59
N HIS A 166 11.80 -2.06 0.39
CA HIS A 166 11.91 -1.69 1.80
C HIS A 166 13.36 -1.76 2.30
N PHE A 167 14.14 -2.74 1.85
CA PHE A 167 15.55 -2.87 2.23
C PHE A 167 16.39 -1.69 1.71
N GLN A 168 16.18 -1.26 0.47
CA GLN A 168 16.88 -0.12 -0.13
C GLN A 168 16.50 1.21 0.51
N ASN A 169 15.24 1.34 0.94
CA ASN A 169 14.70 2.56 1.55
C ASN A 169 14.62 2.49 3.08
N TYR A 170 15.36 1.58 3.71
CA TYR A 170 15.34 1.47 5.16
C TYR A 170 16.04 2.66 5.81
N LYS A 171 15.44 3.19 6.88
CA LYS A 171 15.90 4.40 7.58
C LYS A 171 17.29 4.27 8.22
N ASP A 172 17.68 3.06 8.61
CA ASP A 172 18.97 2.79 9.28
C ASP A 172 19.96 2.20 8.28
N ASP A 173 21.27 2.35 8.55
CA ASP A 173 22.33 1.85 7.68
C ASP A 173 22.39 0.31 7.64
N ILE A 174 21.83 -0.26 6.56
CA ILE A 174 21.79 -1.69 6.28
C ILE A 174 23.15 -2.32 5.96
N SER A 175 24.24 -1.53 5.88
CA SER A 175 25.60 -2.09 5.79
C SER A 175 26.10 -2.56 7.17
N THR A 176 25.56 -2.01 8.26
CA THR A 176 25.96 -2.36 9.62
C THR A 176 25.18 -3.56 10.16
N THR A 177 25.81 -4.35 11.04
CA THR A 177 25.12 -5.45 11.74
C THR A 177 23.90 -4.97 12.51
N SER A 178 23.98 -3.80 13.15
CA SER A 178 22.87 -3.21 13.92
C SER A 178 21.70 -2.83 13.03
N GLY A 179 21.95 -2.13 11.91
CA GLY A 179 20.92 -1.73 10.95
C GLY A 179 20.26 -2.93 10.28
N LYS A 180 21.05 -3.93 9.84
CA LYS A 180 20.49 -5.20 9.32
C LYS A 180 19.61 -5.91 10.35
N THR A 181 20.05 -5.95 11.61
CA THR A 181 19.28 -6.59 12.69
C THR A 181 17.97 -5.83 12.95
N ALA A 182 18.00 -4.50 12.94
CA ALA A 182 16.80 -3.67 13.06
C ALA A 182 15.81 -3.94 11.91
N PHE A 183 16.30 -3.92 10.66
CA PHE A 183 15.50 -4.23 9.48
C PHE A 183 14.84 -5.61 9.59
N VAL A 184 15.62 -6.65 9.88
CA VAL A 184 15.10 -8.02 10.01
C VAL A 184 14.00 -8.08 11.07
N ASN A 185 14.18 -7.44 12.22
CA ASN A 185 13.16 -7.43 13.28
C ASN A 185 11.88 -6.70 12.85
N ASP A 186 12.01 -5.56 12.17
CA ASP A 186 10.86 -4.79 11.65
C ASP A 186 10.08 -5.61 10.62
N VAL A 187 10.76 -6.26 9.68
CA VAL A 187 10.10 -7.12 8.68
C VAL A 187 9.46 -8.35 9.34
N LEU A 188 10.12 -8.99 10.31
CA LEU A 188 9.54 -10.12 11.03
C LEU A 188 8.27 -9.74 11.80
N MET A 189 8.20 -8.52 12.34
CA MET A 189 6.99 -7.98 12.99
C MET A 189 5.82 -7.82 12.01
N GLU A 190 6.08 -7.65 10.72
CA GLU A 190 5.04 -7.64 9.68
C GLU A 190 4.69 -9.06 9.21
N ILE A 191 5.70 -9.90 8.94
CA ILE A 191 5.53 -11.28 8.46
C ILE A 191 4.72 -12.11 9.48
N VAL A 192 4.94 -11.93 10.79
CA VAL A 192 4.22 -12.68 11.82
C VAL A 192 2.69 -12.49 11.76
N GLN A 193 2.23 -11.35 11.23
CA GLN A 193 0.80 -11.03 11.09
C GLN A 193 0.14 -11.72 9.89
N ILE A 194 0.92 -12.28 8.96
CA ILE A 194 0.40 -13.03 7.80
C ILE A 194 -0.25 -14.32 8.30
N LYS A 195 -1.56 -14.49 8.12
CA LYS A 195 -2.29 -15.64 8.68
C LYS A 195 -1.94 -16.97 8.00
N ASP A 196 -1.74 -16.95 6.69
CA ASP A 196 -1.43 -18.14 5.91
C ASP A 196 0.01 -18.61 6.19
N PRO A 197 0.22 -19.83 6.72
CA PRO A 197 1.54 -20.31 7.11
C PRO A 197 2.48 -20.50 5.92
N VAL A 198 1.96 -20.90 4.75
CA VAL A 198 2.77 -21.10 3.54
C VAL A 198 3.29 -19.76 3.03
N SER A 199 2.43 -18.76 2.89
CA SER A 199 2.81 -17.40 2.52
C SER A 199 3.82 -16.82 3.50
N ARG A 200 3.60 -17.02 4.81
CA ARG A 200 4.53 -16.58 5.86
C ARG A 200 5.90 -17.23 5.71
N GLU A 201 5.95 -18.53 5.43
CA GLU A 201 7.20 -19.26 5.21
C GLU A 201 7.95 -18.72 3.99
N LEU A 202 7.26 -18.53 2.86
CA LEU A 202 7.84 -17.98 1.64
C LEU A 202 8.44 -16.58 1.88
N GLN A 203 7.73 -15.70 2.58
CA GLN A 203 8.26 -14.38 2.95
C GLN A 203 9.47 -14.46 3.88
N GLY A 204 9.51 -15.44 4.79
CA GLY A 204 10.68 -15.70 5.62
C GLY A 204 11.90 -16.14 4.80
N ARG A 205 11.69 -16.95 3.75
CA ARG A 205 12.77 -17.35 2.82
C ARG A 205 13.26 -16.16 2.00
N ASP A 206 12.35 -15.37 1.44
CA ASP A 206 12.69 -14.16 0.68
C ASP A 206 13.51 -13.18 1.54
N LEU A 207 13.12 -12.99 2.81
CA LEU A 207 13.87 -12.16 3.76
C LEU A 207 15.28 -12.73 4.02
N SER A 208 15.38 -14.03 4.26
CA SER A 208 16.65 -14.73 4.50
C SER A 208 17.63 -14.53 3.34
N GLU A 209 17.16 -14.73 2.11
CA GLU A 209 17.95 -14.57 0.89
C GLU A 209 18.40 -13.11 0.71
N LEU A 210 17.49 -12.15 0.90
CA LEU A 210 17.76 -10.72 0.74
C LEU A 210 18.85 -10.21 1.70
N VAL A 211 18.80 -10.61 2.97
CA VAL A 211 19.72 -10.09 4.00
C VAL A 211 20.99 -10.94 4.17
N GLY A 212 21.02 -12.15 3.61
CA GLY A 212 22.12 -13.11 3.73
C GLY A 212 22.22 -13.77 5.11
N VAL A 213 21.11 -13.90 5.83
CA VAL A 213 21.03 -14.61 7.13
C VAL A 213 20.43 -15.99 6.90
N SER A 214 20.87 -17.01 7.64
CA SER A 214 20.35 -18.37 7.48
C SER A 214 18.83 -18.43 7.70
N ALA A 215 18.14 -19.18 6.85
CA ALA A 215 16.69 -19.37 6.96
C ALA A 215 16.29 -19.95 8.33
N GLU A 216 17.14 -20.82 8.90
CA GLU A 216 16.93 -21.38 10.22
C GLU A 216 16.87 -20.31 11.32
N SER A 217 17.79 -19.34 11.32
CA SER A 217 17.75 -18.24 12.30
C SER A 217 16.53 -17.34 12.10
N ILE A 218 16.15 -17.05 10.86
CA ILE A 218 14.92 -16.29 10.55
C ILE A 218 13.68 -17.02 11.07
N PHE A 219 13.57 -18.33 10.83
CA PHE A 219 12.42 -19.12 11.28
C PHE A 219 12.39 -19.32 12.79
N GLN A 220 13.54 -19.46 13.46
CA GLN A 220 13.61 -19.50 14.92
C GLN A 220 13.11 -18.19 15.54
N ALA A 221 13.51 -17.05 14.98
CA ALA A 221 13.05 -15.73 15.43
C ALA A 221 11.53 -15.57 15.19
N LEU A 222 11.06 -15.93 14.00
CA LEU A 222 9.64 -15.89 13.65
C LEU A 222 8.80 -16.77 14.58
N HIS A 223 9.23 -18.01 14.84
CA HIS A 223 8.55 -18.92 15.76
C HIS A 223 8.46 -18.35 17.17
N SER A 224 9.57 -17.80 17.68
CA SER A 224 9.63 -17.14 18.98
C SER A 224 8.67 -15.95 19.09
N MET A 225 8.48 -15.18 18.01
CA MET A 225 7.51 -14.09 17.96
C MET A 225 6.06 -14.59 17.97
N ILE A 226 5.75 -15.65 17.21
CA ILE A 226 4.42 -16.27 17.18
C ILE A 226 4.02 -16.76 18.58
N GLU A 227 4.91 -17.48 19.26
CA GLU A 227 4.62 -17.97 20.62
C GLU A 227 4.34 -16.82 21.60
N LYS A 228 5.14 -15.75 21.54
CA LYS A 228 4.93 -14.56 22.38
C LYS A 228 3.57 -13.91 22.12
N GLN A 229 3.15 -13.81 20.86
CA GLN A 229 1.86 -13.24 20.48
C GLN A 229 0.69 -14.09 21.00
N GLN A 230 0.77 -15.41 20.86
CA GLN A 230 -0.23 -16.34 21.37
C GLN A 230 -0.35 -16.30 22.90
N ARG A 231 0.78 -16.27 23.62
CA ARG A 231 0.80 -16.15 25.09
C ARG A 231 0.12 -14.85 25.55
N ARG A 232 0.38 -13.72 24.88
CA ARG A 232 -0.27 -12.43 25.18
C ARG A 232 -1.78 -12.47 24.96
N GLN A 233 -2.25 -13.06 23.85
CA GLN A 233 -3.68 -13.20 23.56
C GLN A 233 -4.40 -14.07 24.60
N ASN A 234 -3.80 -15.21 24.97
CA ASN A 234 -4.36 -16.11 25.98
C ASN A 234 -4.46 -15.45 27.37
N PHE A 235 -3.50 -14.59 27.73
CA PHE A 235 -3.54 -13.85 28.98
C PHE A 235 -4.65 -12.79 28.99
N GLN A 236 -4.88 -12.10 27.87
CA GLN A 236 -5.94 -11.11 27.75
C GLN A 236 -7.34 -11.75 27.79
N GLN A 237 -7.53 -12.91 27.17
CA GLN A 237 -8.81 -13.63 27.19
C GLN A 237 -9.17 -14.22 28.56
N LYS A 238 -8.19 -14.56 29.41
CA LYS A 238 -8.43 -15.06 30.77
C LYS A 238 -8.81 -13.97 31.77
N ASN A 239 -8.55 -12.71 31.45
CA ASN A 239 -8.79 -11.56 32.32
C ASN A 239 -9.98 -10.68 31.85
N GLN A 240 -10.77 -11.16 30.88
CA GLN A 240 -12.06 -10.61 30.46
C GLN A 240 -13.17 -11.57 30.89
#